data_AF-A0A2E0XIR9-F1
#
_entry.id   AF-A0A2E0XIR9-F1
#
_cell.length_a   1.000
_cell.length_b   1.000
_cell.length_c   1.000
_cell.angle_alpha   90.00
_cell.angle_beta   90.00
_cell.angle_gamma   90.00
#
_symmetry.space_group_name_H-M   'P 1'
#
loop_
_entity.id
_entity.type
_entity.pdbx_description
1 polymer ?
#
loop_
_entity_poly.entity_id
_entity_poly.type
_entity_poly.pdbx_seq_one_letter_code
_entity_poly.pdbx_strand_id
1 'polypeptide(L)'
;MIRIEANIPFIEPSQWAILEHSLIDLMNGSIDPVMERYVRADGSILWPTRGDFSGIDGLDDAYESCHSWSLFYLLGGSDHILEYSHRTWEGITRQFARYDTGHNPLWSSRNTSRGTTGCAKVRGICSSIYSVWLTRPTKKLERAECYAGFYLNEDPAALNYDAEKRLIKCAHNGSMGPAYRNFEKHYTTCRYTRWKLWSLPFHDIPGIERS
;
A
#
# COMPACT_ATOMS: atom_id res chain seq x y z
N MET A 1 -9.89 3.06 -34.89
CA MET A 1 -10.80 3.06 -33.73
C MET A 1 -11.78 1.91 -33.94
N ILE A 2 -11.75 0.88 -33.10
CA ILE A 2 -12.65 -0.28 -33.22
C ILE A 2 -13.95 0.09 -32.52
N ARG A 3 -15.07 0.06 -33.26
CA ARG A 3 -16.41 0.24 -32.69
C ARG A 3 -16.96 -1.13 -32.36
N ILE A 4 -17.11 -1.40 -31.06
CA ILE A 4 -17.78 -2.60 -30.55
C ILE A 4 -19.23 -2.20 -30.30
N GLU A 5 -20.17 -2.95 -30.86
CA GLU A 5 -21.60 -2.72 -30.73
C GLU A 5 -22.24 -3.99 -30.18
N ALA A 6 -22.78 -3.90 -28.96
CA ALA A 6 -23.44 -5.03 -28.31
C ALA A 6 -24.87 -5.16 -28.85
N ASN A 7 -25.09 -6.09 -29.78
CA ASN A 7 -26.36 -6.31 -30.46
C ASN A 7 -27.04 -7.65 -30.12
N ILE A 8 -26.44 -8.45 -29.23
CA ILE A 8 -26.99 -9.71 -28.76
C ILE A 8 -27.54 -9.50 -27.34
N PRO A 9 -28.85 -9.73 -27.10
CA PRO A 9 -29.41 -9.60 -25.77
C PRO A 9 -28.84 -10.68 -24.83
N PHE A 10 -28.52 -10.27 -23.61
CA PHE A 10 -28.07 -11.17 -22.54
C PHE A 10 -29.30 -11.70 -21.79
N ILE A 11 -29.87 -12.80 -22.30
CA ILE A 11 -31.21 -13.29 -21.91
C ILE A 11 -31.16 -14.14 -20.63
N GLU A 12 -30.09 -14.92 -20.44
CA GLU A 12 -29.93 -15.79 -19.27
C GLU A 12 -28.52 -15.64 -18.69
N PRO A 13 -28.33 -14.84 -17.63
CA PRO A 13 -27.05 -14.76 -16.95
C PRO A 13 -26.67 -16.14 -16.39
N SER A 14 -25.41 -16.52 -16.59
CA SER A 14 -24.87 -17.72 -15.97
C SER A 14 -24.98 -17.64 -14.44
N GLN A 15 -25.16 -18.78 -13.79
CA GLN A 15 -25.30 -18.84 -12.34
C GLN A 15 -24.12 -18.20 -11.59
N TRP A 16 -22.89 -18.34 -12.10
CA TRP A 16 -21.71 -17.74 -11.49
C TRP A 16 -21.80 -16.21 -11.46
N ALA A 17 -22.35 -15.57 -12.49
CA ALA A 17 -22.46 -14.11 -12.58
C ALA A 17 -23.48 -13.58 -11.56
N ILE A 18 -24.59 -14.30 -11.37
CA ILE A 18 -25.59 -13.99 -10.34
C ILE A 18 -24.97 -14.10 -8.94
N LEU A 19 -24.21 -15.17 -8.69
CA LEU A 19 -23.54 -15.39 -7.41
C LEU A 19 -22.45 -14.35 -7.14
N GLU A 20 -21.68 -13.95 -8.16
CA GLU A 20 -20.67 -12.90 -8.04
C GLU A 20 -21.31 -11.55 -7.68
N HIS A 21 -22.39 -11.16 -8.36
CA HIS A 21 -23.14 -9.96 -7.98
C HIS A 21 -23.68 -10.03 -6.55
N SER A 22 -24.25 -11.18 -6.15
CA SER A 22 -24.74 -11.38 -4.78
C SER A 22 -23.62 -11.28 -3.74
N LEU A 23 -22.42 -11.77 -4.08
CA LEU A 23 -21.24 -11.65 -3.22
C LEU A 23 -20.78 -10.19 -3.12
N ILE A 24 -20.73 -9.46 -4.23
CA ILE A 24 -20.38 -8.03 -4.25
C ILE A 24 -21.36 -7.25 -3.34
N ASP A 25 -22.66 -7.50 -3.47
CA ASP A 25 -23.70 -6.87 -2.65
C ASP A 25 -23.52 -7.16 -1.15
N LEU A 26 -23.20 -8.40 -0.80
CA LEU A 26 -22.91 -8.77 0.58
C LEU A 26 -21.65 -8.08 1.11
N MET A 27 -20.58 -8.05 0.31
CA MET A 27 -19.32 -7.41 0.69
C MET A 27 -19.46 -5.89 0.84
N ASN A 28 -20.33 -5.25 0.06
CA ASN A 28 -20.63 -3.81 0.17
C ASN A 28 -21.08 -3.41 1.58
N GLY A 29 -21.83 -4.27 2.28
CA GLY A 29 -22.27 -4.03 3.66
C GLY A 29 -21.25 -4.46 4.73
N SER A 30 -20.26 -5.28 4.39
CA SER A 30 -19.28 -5.81 5.36
C SER A 30 -18.32 -4.75 5.91
N ILE A 31 -18.14 -3.65 5.18
CA ILE A 31 -17.17 -2.61 5.51
C ILE A 31 -17.71 -1.62 6.57
N ASP A 32 -19.02 -1.41 6.63
CA ASP A 32 -19.61 -0.39 7.50
C ASP A 32 -19.30 -0.63 8.98
N PRO A 33 -19.42 -1.86 9.52
CA PRO A 33 -19.02 -2.15 10.90
C PRO A 33 -17.52 -1.93 11.16
N VAL A 34 -16.67 -2.15 10.16
CA VAL A 34 -15.22 -1.92 10.27
C VAL A 34 -14.94 -0.42 10.37
N MET A 35 -15.59 0.37 9.52
CA MET A 35 -15.48 1.82 9.51
C MET A 35 -15.99 2.42 10.82
N GLU A 36 -17.13 1.97 11.32
CA GLU A 36 -17.70 2.44 12.59
C GLU A 36 -16.78 2.14 13.79
N ARG A 37 -16.17 0.96 13.81
CA ARG A 37 -15.42 0.48 14.98
C ARG A 37 -13.95 0.90 15.00
N TYR A 38 -13.30 1.02 13.85
CA TYR A 38 -11.83 1.14 13.77
C TYR A 38 -11.34 2.41 13.08
N VAL A 39 -12.23 3.19 12.47
CA VAL A 39 -11.87 4.41 11.75
C VAL A 39 -12.65 5.60 12.33
N ARG A 40 -11.94 6.67 12.67
CA ARG A 40 -12.57 7.91 13.12
C ARG A 40 -13.24 8.65 11.97
N ALA A 41 -14.14 9.57 12.28
CA ALA A 41 -14.84 10.37 11.28
C ALA A 41 -13.91 11.15 10.33
N ASP A 42 -12.71 11.53 10.80
CA ASP A 42 -11.68 12.21 10.00
C ASP A 42 -10.82 11.27 9.13
N GLY A 43 -11.13 9.96 9.12
CA GLY A 43 -10.40 8.93 8.40
C GLY A 43 -9.15 8.40 9.11
N SER A 44 -8.80 8.92 10.28
CA SER A 44 -7.68 8.38 11.07
C SER A 44 -8.05 7.02 11.68
N ILE A 45 -7.08 6.14 11.80
CA ILE A 45 -7.26 4.82 12.42
C ILE A 45 -6.95 4.89 13.92
N LEU A 46 -7.46 3.92 14.70
CA LEU A 46 -7.26 3.92 16.15
C LEU A 46 -5.81 3.69 16.60
N TRP A 47 -4.97 3.12 15.73
CA TRP A 47 -3.54 2.91 15.95
C TRP A 47 -2.71 4.06 15.34
N PRO A 48 -1.60 4.52 15.94
CA PRO A 48 -0.99 4.06 17.19
C PRO A 48 -1.77 4.51 18.42
N THR A 49 -1.80 3.67 19.46
CA THR A 49 -2.52 3.96 20.71
C THR A 49 -1.78 4.91 21.66
N ARG A 50 -0.51 5.23 21.36
CA ARG A 50 0.36 6.10 22.17
C ARG A 50 0.93 7.22 21.31
N GLY A 51 1.11 8.40 21.92
CA GLY A 51 1.62 9.59 21.25
C GLY A 51 3.13 9.58 20.97
N ASP A 52 3.88 8.71 21.65
CA ASP A 52 5.33 8.54 21.53
C ASP A 52 5.72 7.43 20.54
N PHE A 53 4.79 7.00 19.68
CA PHE A 53 5.08 5.97 18.69
C PHE A 53 6.21 6.43 17.75
N SER A 54 7.29 5.65 17.73
CA SER A 54 8.37 5.75 16.76
C SER A 54 8.64 4.38 16.17
N GLY A 55 8.60 4.26 14.85
CA GLY A 55 8.80 2.97 14.20
C GLY A 55 8.91 3.12 12.69
N ILE A 56 9.77 2.28 12.10
CA ILE A 56 9.85 2.14 10.65
C ILE A 56 8.76 1.17 10.18
N ASP A 57 8.48 0.08 10.89
CA ASP A 57 7.65 -1.04 10.43
C ASP A 57 6.22 -0.92 11.01
N GLY A 58 5.27 -0.34 10.28
CA GLY A 58 3.93 -0.11 10.84
C GLY A 58 3.11 0.96 10.13
N LEU A 59 3.76 1.87 9.41
CA LEU A 59 3.04 2.78 8.50
C LEU A 59 2.39 2.00 7.35
N ASP A 60 3.06 0.97 6.87
CA ASP A 60 2.57 0.05 5.86
C ASP A 60 1.35 -0.73 6.33
N ASP A 61 1.39 -1.30 7.53
CA ASP A 61 0.23 -2.00 8.12
C ASP A 61 -1.04 -1.13 8.12
N ALA A 62 -0.88 0.17 8.38
CA ALA A 62 -1.99 1.12 8.34
C ALA A 62 -2.61 1.24 6.93
N TYR A 63 -1.79 1.38 5.89
CA TYR A 63 -2.29 1.44 4.51
C TYR A 63 -2.77 0.08 3.99
N GLU A 64 -2.13 -1.02 4.39
CA GLU A 64 -2.53 -2.37 4.01
C GLU A 64 -3.91 -2.72 4.54
N SER A 65 -4.34 -2.12 5.64
CA SER A 65 -5.69 -2.31 6.20
C SER A 65 -6.82 -1.85 5.25
N CYS A 66 -6.54 -0.99 4.26
CA CYS A 66 -7.56 -0.45 3.35
C CYS A 66 -7.19 -0.50 1.85
N HIS A 67 -6.07 -1.15 1.48
CA HIS A 67 -5.53 -1.08 0.12
C HIS A 67 -6.45 -1.70 -0.95
N SER A 68 -7.26 -2.70 -0.57
CA SER A 68 -8.07 -3.50 -1.50
C SER A 68 -9.39 -2.83 -1.90
N TRP A 69 -9.83 -1.79 -1.17
CA TRP A 69 -11.16 -1.20 -1.34
C TRP A 69 -11.33 -0.49 -2.68
N SER A 70 -10.30 0.22 -3.15
CA SER A 70 -10.32 0.82 -4.48
C SER A 70 -10.34 -0.22 -5.60
N LEU A 71 -9.71 -1.38 -5.40
CA LEU A 71 -9.79 -2.48 -6.36
C LEU A 71 -11.20 -3.08 -6.35
N PHE A 72 -11.79 -3.26 -5.17
CA PHE A 72 -13.15 -3.76 -5.04
C PHE A 72 -14.17 -2.84 -5.73
N TYR A 73 -14.01 -1.52 -5.60
CA TYR A 73 -14.80 -0.54 -6.36
C TYR A 73 -14.67 -0.75 -7.88
N LEU A 74 -13.44 -0.90 -8.39
CA LEU A 74 -13.20 -1.14 -9.83
C LEU A 74 -13.83 -2.44 -10.34
N LEU A 75 -14.02 -3.44 -9.47
CA LEU A 75 -14.66 -4.72 -9.79
C LEU A 75 -16.21 -4.66 -9.75
N GLY A 76 -16.81 -3.50 -9.44
CA GLY A 76 -18.26 -3.34 -9.34
C GLY A 76 -18.77 -3.10 -7.91
N GLY A 77 -17.87 -2.89 -6.95
CA GLY A 77 -18.23 -2.43 -5.62
C GLY A 77 -18.89 -1.04 -5.64
N SER A 78 -19.65 -0.75 -4.60
CA SER A 78 -20.44 0.48 -4.45
C SER A 78 -19.60 1.76 -4.28
N ASP A 79 -20.16 2.91 -4.65
CA ASP A 79 -19.48 4.21 -4.61
C ASP A 79 -18.98 4.62 -3.21
N HIS A 80 -19.67 4.21 -2.13
CA HIS A 80 -19.24 4.56 -0.77
C HIS A 80 -17.94 3.87 -0.37
N ILE A 81 -17.63 2.71 -0.95
CA ILE A 81 -16.34 2.02 -0.77
C ILE A 81 -15.20 2.91 -1.26
N LEU A 82 -15.38 3.52 -2.43
CA LEU A 82 -14.39 4.43 -2.98
C LEU A 82 -14.18 5.63 -2.05
N GLU A 83 -15.28 6.21 -1.54
CA GLU A 83 -15.21 7.33 -0.60
C GLU A 83 -14.48 6.94 0.70
N TYR A 84 -14.78 5.76 1.25
CA TYR A 84 -14.08 5.23 2.42
C TYR A 84 -12.59 5.03 2.16
N SER A 85 -12.23 4.48 1.00
CA SER A 85 -10.83 4.29 0.59
C SER A 85 -10.07 5.61 0.51
N HIS A 86 -10.66 6.64 -0.08
CA HIS A 86 -10.06 7.97 -0.11
C HIS A 86 -9.94 8.58 1.30
N ARG A 87 -11.00 8.49 2.09
CA ARG A 87 -11.05 9.05 3.44
C ARG A 87 -10.01 8.43 4.36
N THR A 88 -9.90 7.10 4.39
CA THR A 88 -8.90 6.40 5.21
C THR A 88 -7.49 6.70 4.73
N TRP A 89 -7.24 6.67 3.43
CA TRP A 89 -5.91 6.94 2.90
C TRP A 89 -5.41 8.36 3.23
N GLU A 90 -6.28 9.37 3.09
CA GLU A 90 -5.95 10.75 3.49
C GLU A 90 -5.84 10.91 5.02
N GLY A 91 -6.70 10.21 5.78
CA GLY A 91 -6.67 10.23 7.24
C GLY A 91 -5.40 9.61 7.82
N ILE A 92 -5.01 8.43 7.34
CA ILE A 92 -3.74 7.76 7.65
C ILE A 92 -2.57 8.68 7.27
N THR A 93 -2.58 9.24 6.05
CA THR A 93 -1.55 10.20 5.62
C THR A 93 -1.38 11.36 6.61
N ARG A 94 -2.48 12.00 7.01
CA ARG A 94 -2.45 13.11 7.98
C ARG A 94 -2.04 12.69 9.39
N GLN A 95 -2.47 11.50 9.82
CA GLN A 95 -2.17 10.97 11.14
C GLN A 95 -0.68 10.65 11.26
N PHE A 96 -0.13 9.90 10.31
CA PHE A 96 1.27 9.47 10.35
C PHE A 96 2.27 10.58 10.02
N ALA A 97 1.84 11.66 9.38
CA ALA A 97 2.65 12.86 9.24
C ALA A 97 3.04 13.51 10.58
N ARG A 98 2.37 13.14 11.69
CA ARG A 98 2.63 13.69 13.03
C ARG A 98 3.66 12.89 13.83
N TYR A 99 3.93 11.64 13.43
CA TYR A 99 4.83 10.76 14.17
C TYR A 99 6.23 10.78 13.57
N ASP A 100 7.24 10.77 14.43
CA ASP A 100 8.61 10.56 13.99
C ASP A 100 8.76 9.08 13.59
N THR A 101 9.21 8.84 12.36
CA THR A 101 9.48 7.49 11.86
C THR A 101 10.86 6.96 12.30
N GLY A 102 11.49 7.59 13.30
CA GLY A 102 12.85 7.30 13.75
C GLY A 102 13.90 7.86 12.79
N HIS A 103 13.56 8.94 12.09
CA HIS A 103 14.33 9.54 11.02
C HIS A 103 14.33 11.07 11.24
N ASN A 104 15.53 11.61 11.57
CA ASN A 104 15.86 13.00 11.94
C ASN A 104 14.84 14.07 11.44
N PRO A 105 14.41 15.06 12.27
CA PRO A 105 13.18 15.85 12.10
C PRO A 105 13.15 16.86 10.95
N LEU A 106 14.05 16.79 9.97
CA LEU A 106 14.13 17.80 8.93
C LEU A 106 13.06 17.56 7.86
N TRP A 107 11.98 18.30 8.09
CA TRP A 107 11.49 19.32 7.16
C TRP A 107 10.25 18.96 6.38
N SER A 108 9.08 19.02 7.01
CA SER A 108 7.77 19.06 6.36
C SER A 108 7.73 20.11 5.24
N SER A 109 7.84 19.69 3.99
CA SER A 109 7.49 20.49 2.83
C SER A 109 7.11 19.56 1.70
N ARG A 110 5.95 19.83 1.08
CA ARG A 110 5.34 19.16 -0.08
C ARG A 110 4.56 17.89 0.25
N ASN A 111 3.32 18.10 0.72
CA ASN A 111 2.03 17.42 0.42
C ASN A 111 1.94 15.93 0.02
N THR A 112 2.99 15.14 0.20
CA THR A 112 3.02 13.70 -0.03
C THR A 112 3.33 13.02 1.29
N SER A 113 2.53 12.02 1.64
CA SER A 113 2.67 11.21 2.85
C SER A 113 4.12 10.76 2.99
N ARG A 114 4.80 11.27 4.02
CA ARG A 114 6.21 10.96 4.26
C ARG A 114 6.32 9.63 4.95
N GLY A 115 6.97 8.71 4.28
CA GLY A 115 7.54 7.52 4.86
C GLY A 115 8.60 7.02 3.91
N THR A 116 9.71 6.50 4.43
CA THR A 116 10.53 5.48 3.76
C THR A 116 9.69 4.70 2.74
N THR A 117 9.97 4.79 1.45
CA THR A 117 9.49 3.85 0.43
C THR A 117 10.39 2.61 0.49
N GLY A 118 10.42 1.94 1.65
CA GLY A 118 10.94 0.57 1.69
C GLY A 118 10.08 -0.33 0.83
N CYS A 119 10.65 -1.32 0.14
CA CYS A 119 9.93 -2.21 -0.76
C CYS A 119 8.70 -2.91 -0.13
N ALA A 120 8.62 -3.01 1.19
CA ALA A 120 7.43 -3.47 1.92
C ALA A 120 6.33 -2.38 2.01
N LYS A 121 6.71 -1.15 2.38
CA LYS A 121 5.82 0.04 2.39
C LYS A 121 5.27 0.40 1.03
N VAL A 122 6.04 0.11 -0.01
CA VAL A 122 5.64 0.20 -1.41
C VAL A 122 4.47 -0.74 -1.72
N ARG A 123 4.23 -1.87 -1.05
CA ARG A 123 3.07 -2.73 -1.40
C ARG A 123 1.74 -2.13 -0.95
N GLY A 124 1.60 -1.77 0.32
CA GLY A 124 0.39 -1.10 0.82
C GLY A 124 0.16 0.26 0.17
N ILE A 125 1.23 1.07 0.06
CA ILE A 125 1.14 2.42 -0.53
C ILE A 125 0.98 2.34 -2.05
N CYS A 126 1.71 1.50 -2.80
CA CYS A 126 1.52 1.39 -4.25
C CYS A 126 0.24 0.67 -4.64
N SER A 127 -0.23 -0.36 -3.92
CA SER A 127 -1.54 -0.95 -4.24
C SER A 127 -2.65 0.07 -4.02
N SER A 128 -2.59 0.84 -2.93
CA SER A 128 -3.49 1.97 -2.70
C SER A 128 -3.31 3.08 -3.74
N ILE A 129 -2.07 3.37 -4.17
CA ILE A 129 -1.81 4.42 -5.17
C ILE A 129 -2.31 3.97 -6.54
N TYR A 130 -1.96 2.80 -7.05
CA TYR A 130 -2.43 2.41 -8.38
C TYR A 130 -3.95 2.35 -8.45
N SER A 131 -4.61 1.69 -7.48
CA SER A 131 -6.06 1.52 -7.53
C SER A 131 -6.84 2.79 -7.19
N VAL A 132 -6.43 3.59 -6.21
CA VAL A 132 -7.15 4.85 -5.87
C VAL A 132 -6.95 5.94 -6.95
N TRP A 133 -5.93 5.81 -7.79
CA TRP A 133 -5.61 6.85 -8.77
C TRP A 133 -6.22 6.54 -10.14
N LEU A 134 -6.42 5.25 -10.43
CA LEU A 134 -7.26 4.80 -11.54
C LEU A 134 -8.72 5.25 -11.38
N THR A 135 -9.22 5.35 -10.15
CA THR A 135 -10.62 5.72 -9.88
C THR A 135 -10.87 7.23 -9.91
N ARG A 136 -9.87 8.06 -9.58
CA ARG A 136 -9.97 9.54 -9.61
C ARG A 136 -8.64 10.20 -10.03
N PRO A 137 -8.29 10.24 -11.33
CA PRO A 137 -6.96 10.63 -11.80
C PRO A 137 -6.64 12.11 -11.58
N THR A 138 -7.62 13.02 -11.68
CA THR A 138 -7.39 14.47 -11.64
C THR A 138 -6.97 15.00 -10.27
N LYS A 139 -7.43 14.40 -9.17
CA LYS A 139 -7.13 14.87 -7.81
C LYS A 139 -5.79 14.40 -7.27
N LYS A 140 -5.10 13.49 -7.97
CA LYS A 140 -3.89 12.86 -7.46
C LYS A 140 -2.66 13.04 -8.34
N LEU A 141 -2.81 13.44 -9.61
CA LEU A 141 -1.72 13.56 -10.59
C LEU A 141 -0.41 14.14 -10.04
N GLU A 142 -0.46 15.29 -9.37
CA GLU A 142 0.73 15.96 -8.80
C GLU A 142 1.54 15.06 -7.84
N ARG A 143 0.84 14.25 -7.03
CA ARG A 143 1.51 13.34 -6.10
C ARG A 143 2.20 12.18 -6.86
N ALA A 144 1.71 11.78 -8.03
CA ALA A 144 2.26 10.64 -8.81
C ALA A 144 3.48 11.12 -9.53
N GLU A 145 3.42 12.31 -10.11
CA GLU A 145 4.56 12.99 -10.69
C GLU A 145 5.64 13.15 -9.62
N CYS A 146 5.29 13.61 -8.41
CA CYS A 146 6.26 13.68 -7.31
C CYS A 146 6.86 12.31 -6.94
N TYR A 147 6.05 11.25 -6.86
CA TYR A 147 6.53 9.90 -6.56
C TYR A 147 7.42 9.34 -7.69
N ALA A 148 7.04 9.55 -8.94
CA ALA A 148 7.83 9.16 -10.10
C ALA A 148 9.17 9.92 -10.13
N GLY A 149 9.16 11.21 -9.79
CA GLY A 149 10.36 12.05 -9.71
C GLY A 149 11.45 11.49 -8.78
N PHE A 150 11.08 10.74 -7.74
CA PHE A 150 12.04 10.05 -6.85
C PHE A 150 12.84 8.93 -7.54
N TYR A 151 12.30 8.35 -8.61
CA TYR A 151 12.94 7.28 -9.39
C TYR A 151 13.44 7.76 -10.75
N LEU A 152 12.95 8.91 -11.22
CA LEU A 152 13.50 9.64 -12.37
C LEU A 152 14.69 10.53 -11.99
N ASN A 153 15.06 10.58 -10.69
CA ASN A 153 16.10 11.45 -10.15
C ASN A 153 15.86 12.95 -10.43
N GLU A 154 14.59 13.35 -10.52
CA GLU A 154 14.19 14.76 -10.70
C GLU A 154 14.36 15.59 -9.43
N ASP A 155 14.30 14.94 -8.27
CA ASP A 155 14.58 15.54 -6.97
C ASP A 155 16.03 15.24 -6.53
N PRO A 156 16.92 16.25 -6.43
CA PRO A 156 18.29 16.07 -5.95
C PRO A 156 18.38 15.50 -4.54
N ALA A 157 17.34 15.69 -3.70
CA ALA A 157 17.29 15.15 -2.34
C ALA A 157 16.88 13.66 -2.29
N ALA A 158 16.38 13.10 -3.38
CA ALA A 158 15.82 11.76 -3.43
C ALA A 158 16.30 10.94 -4.64
N LEU A 159 17.62 10.77 -4.76
CA LEU A 159 18.25 10.04 -5.87
C LEU A 159 18.20 8.51 -5.69
N ASN A 160 17.02 7.90 -5.80
CA ASN A 160 16.84 6.46 -5.53
C ASN A 160 17.30 5.54 -6.65
N TYR A 161 17.48 6.05 -7.87
CA TYR A 161 17.78 5.23 -9.05
C TYR A 161 19.20 5.47 -9.57
N ASP A 162 19.89 4.39 -9.93
CA ASP A 162 21.15 4.40 -10.64
C ASP A 162 20.86 4.07 -12.11
N ALA A 163 20.98 5.07 -12.99
CA ALA A 163 20.65 4.93 -14.41
C ALA A 163 21.68 4.11 -15.20
N GLU A 164 22.94 4.10 -14.76
CA GLU A 164 24.00 3.33 -15.41
C GLU A 164 23.82 1.85 -15.13
N LYS A 165 23.62 1.50 -13.86
CA LYS A 165 23.44 0.10 -13.43
C LYS A 165 22.01 -0.40 -13.60
N ARG A 166 21.06 0.50 -13.84
CA ARG A 166 19.60 0.24 -13.90
C ARG A 166 19.08 -0.38 -12.60
N LEU A 167 19.50 0.17 -11.46
CA LEU A 167 19.20 -0.38 -10.14
C LEU A 167 18.55 0.65 -9.22
N ILE A 168 17.63 0.18 -8.39
CA ILE A 168 17.21 0.93 -7.21
C ILE A 168 18.33 0.79 -6.17
N LYS A 169 18.87 1.93 -5.73
CA LYS A 169 20.10 2.01 -4.94
C LYS A 169 20.03 1.34 -3.57
N CYS A 170 18.83 1.17 -3.01
CA CYS A 170 18.62 0.58 -1.69
C CYS A 170 17.21 -0.01 -1.61
N ALA A 171 17.04 -1.16 -0.95
CA ALA A 171 15.71 -1.75 -0.70
C ALA A 171 14.84 -0.89 0.23
N HIS A 172 15.48 -0.09 1.08
CA HIS A 172 14.86 1.02 1.80
C HIS A 172 15.18 2.31 1.06
N ASN A 173 14.23 2.83 0.30
CA ASN A 173 14.36 4.09 -0.44
C ASN A 173 13.27 5.07 0.02
N GLY A 174 13.17 6.27 -0.56
CA GLY A 174 12.16 7.24 -0.11
C GLY A 174 12.24 8.60 -0.76
N SER A 175 11.37 9.49 -0.27
CA SER A 175 11.46 10.94 -0.49
C SER A 175 12.73 11.59 0.11
N MET A 176 13.59 10.82 0.78
CA MET A 176 14.91 11.24 1.27
C MET A 176 16.06 10.44 0.62
N GLY A 177 15.78 9.75 -0.48
CA GLY A 177 16.77 8.93 -1.17
C GLY A 177 17.02 7.56 -0.52
N PRO A 178 18.11 6.88 -0.91
CA PRO A 178 18.43 5.54 -0.43
C PRO A 178 18.82 5.55 1.06
N ALA A 179 18.07 4.81 1.88
CA ALA A 179 18.24 4.75 3.33
C ALA A 179 19.19 3.61 3.77
N TYR A 180 20.47 3.70 3.38
CA TYR A 180 21.50 2.70 3.74
C TYR A 180 21.62 2.49 5.26
N ARG A 181 21.40 3.54 6.05
CA ARG A 181 21.41 3.53 7.53
C ARG A 181 20.55 2.43 8.16
N ASN A 182 19.46 2.01 7.49
CA ASN A 182 18.57 0.99 8.04
C ASN A 182 19.26 -0.38 8.12
N PHE A 183 20.16 -0.67 7.19
CA PHE A 183 20.94 -1.91 7.18
C PHE A 183 21.95 -1.98 8.33
N GLU A 184 22.55 -0.84 8.66
CA GLU A 184 23.51 -0.74 9.78
C GLU A 184 22.82 -0.81 11.14
N LYS A 185 21.62 -0.24 11.28
CA LYS A 185 20.93 -0.16 12.57
C LYS A 185 20.01 -1.35 12.87
N HIS A 186 19.24 -1.82 11.89
CA HIS A 186 18.13 -2.74 12.12
C HIS A 186 18.36 -4.15 11.58
N TYR A 187 19.20 -4.31 10.55
CA TYR A 187 19.41 -5.60 9.89
C TYR A 187 20.75 -6.25 10.22
N THR A 188 21.57 -5.63 11.08
CA THR A 188 22.81 -6.24 11.61
C THR A 188 22.58 -7.52 12.40
N THR A 189 21.37 -7.68 12.95
CA THR A 189 20.90 -8.86 13.70
C THR A 189 20.23 -9.93 12.84
N CYS A 190 19.88 -9.66 11.58
CA CYS A 190 19.26 -10.65 10.68
C CYS A 190 20.32 -11.36 9.83
N ARG A 191 21.38 -11.86 10.47
CA ARG A 191 22.42 -12.63 9.79
C ARG A 191 21.92 -14.03 9.47
N TYR A 192 22.47 -14.63 8.41
CA TYR A 192 22.22 -16.03 8.03
C TYR A 192 22.38 -17.00 9.21
N THR A 193 23.31 -16.71 10.12
CA THR A 193 23.54 -17.50 11.35
C THR A 193 22.37 -17.52 12.35
N ARG A 194 21.40 -16.61 12.24
CA ARG A 194 20.20 -16.55 13.07
C ARG A 194 18.96 -17.08 12.36
N TRP A 195 19.07 -17.43 11.08
CA TRP A 195 17.96 -18.03 10.36
C TRP A 195 17.78 -19.45 10.86
N LYS A 196 16.58 -19.80 11.29
CA LYS A 196 16.25 -21.19 11.58
C LYS A 196 16.37 -21.98 10.27
N LEU A 197 17.03 -23.12 10.32
CA LEU A 197 16.91 -24.12 9.27
C LEU A 197 15.46 -24.60 9.32
N TRP A 198 14.63 -24.12 8.40
CA TRP A 198 13.29 -24.65 8.23
C TRP A 198 13.40 -25.84 7.29
N SER A 199 12.90 -26.99 7.73
CA SER A 199 12.71 -28.13 6.83
C SER A 199 11.81 -27.71 5.66
N LEU A 200 11.93 -28.38 4.52
CA LEU A 200 11.03 -28.14 3.40
C LEU A 200 9.56 -28.34 3.86
N PRO A 201 8.62 -27.46 3.44
CA PRO A 201 7.21 -27.53 3.85
C PRO A 201 6.44 -28.67 3.16
N PHE A 202 7.15 -29.65 2.62
CA PHE A 202 6.60 -30.81 1.93
C PHE A 202 6.69 -32.01 2.87
N HIS A 203 5.67 -32.16 3.70
CA HIS A 203 5.57 -33.25 4.67
C HIS A 203 5.04 -34.55 4.05
N ASP A 204 4.58 -34.49 2.81
CA ASP A 204 3.89 -35.51 2.06
C ASP A 204 4.76 -36.18 0.98
N ILE A 205 5.97 -35.66 0.74
CA ILE A 205 6.89 -36.21 -0.28
C ILE A 205 7.81 -37.26 0.37
N PRO A 206 7.78 -38.52 -0.10
CA PRO A 206 8.69 -39.56 0.39
C PRO A 206 10.16 -39.17 0.18
N GLY A 207 10.97 -39.23 1.24
CA GLY A 207 12.41 -38.92 1.19
C GLY A 207 12.79 -37.50 1.63
N ILE A 208 11.82 -36.66 2.02
CA ILE A 208 12.09 -35.35 2.64
C ILE A 208 11.95 -35.48 4.17
N GLU A 209 13.08 -35.59 4.87
CA GLU A 209 13.11 -35.62 6.34
C GLU A 209 13.21 -34.21 6.95
N ARG A 210 12.72 -34.07 8.18
CA ARG A 210 12.87 -32.81 8.95
C ARG A 210 14.32 -32.69 9.41
N SER A 211 15.04 -31.70 8.89
CA SER A 211 16.35 -31.27 9.40
C SER A 211 16.24 -30.62 10.77
#